data_AF-A0A7Y7AES7-F1
#
_entry.id   AF-A0A7Y7AES7-F1
#
_cell.length_a   1.000
_cell.length_b   1.000
_cell.length_c   1.000
_cell.angle_alpha   90.00
_cell.angle_beta   90.00
_cell.angle_gamma   90.00
#
_symmetry.space_group_name_H-M   'P 1'
#
loop_
_entity.id
_entity.type
_entity.pdbx_description
1 polymer ?
#
loop_
_entity_poly.entity_id
_entity_poly.type
_entity_poly.pdbx_seq_one_letter_code
_entity_poly.pdbx_strand_id
1 'polypeptide(L)' 'MERYNQVMLYFWLFAGAFGLIAVTYFGIQEGFDQWTYYYIFPGMAILMYFMRRYMMKRMQKHMEFLEEKEKNDAANR' A
#
# COMPACT_ATOMS: atom_id res chain seq x y z
N MET A 1 16.22 7.00 -0.97
CA MET A 1 14.89 7.24 -1.59
C MET A 1 13.76 6.37 -1.02
N GLU A 2 14.02 5.41 -0.14
CA GLU A 2 13.00 4.42 0.27
C GLU A 2 11.99 4.91 1.32
N ARG A 3 12.42 5.78 2.25
CA ARG A 3 11.54 6.27 3.32
C ARG A 3 10.40 7.13 2.81
N TYR A 4 10.62 7.95 1.78
CA TYR A 4 9.56 8.78 1.20
C TYR A 4 8.43 7.92 0.62
N ASN A 5 8.79 6.80 -0.01
CA ASN A 5 7.83 5.88 -0.59
C ASN A 5 7.13 5.03 0.49
N GLN A 6 7.81 4.73 1.60
CA GLN A 6 7.18 4.12 2.78
C GLN A 6 6.16 5.06 3.44
N VAL A 7 6.44 6.36 3.58
CA VAL A 7 5.50 7.34 4.15
C VAL A 7 4.25 7.48 3.28
N MET A 8 4.41 7.55 1.96
CA MET A 8 3.29 7.55 1.01
C MET A 8 2.43 6.29 1.15
N LEU A 9 3.05 5.13 1.40
CA LEU A 9 2.34 3.88 1.63
C LEU A 9 1.53 3.94 2.93
N TYR A 10 2.14 4.37 4.04
CA TYR A 10 1.45 4.51 5.33
C TYR A 10 0.30 5.52 5.28
N PHE A 11 0.41 6.58 4.47
CA PHE A 11 -0.68 7.50 4.23
C PHE A 11 -1.90 6.81 3.59
N TRP A 12 -1.68 5.94 2.60
CA TRP A 12 -2.75 5.15 1.99
C TRP A 12 -3.36 4.12 2.96
N LEU A 13 -2.54 3.53 3.83
CA LEU A 13 -3.03 2.67 4.92
C LEU A 13 -3.93 3.47 5.86
N PHE A 14 -3.47 4.64 6.27
CA PHE A 14 -4.19 5.52 7.18
C PHE A 14 -5.50 6.00 6.57
N ALA A 15 -5.49 6.40 5.29
CA ALA A 15 -6.70 6.79 4.55
C ALA A 15 -7.69 5.63 4.41
N GLY A 16 -7.21 4.41 4.11
CA GLY A 16 -8.07 3.22 4.04
C GLY A 16 -8.65 2.83 5.40
N ALA A 17 -7.83 2.84 6.46
CA ALA A 17 -8.25 2.55 7.83
C ALA A 17 -9.25 3.59 8.34
N PHE A 18 -8.96 4.88 8.13
CA PHE A 18 -9.85 5.98 8.49
C PHE A 18 -11.16 5.92 7.71
N GLY A 19 -11.11 5.60 6.41
CA GLY A 19 -12.29 5.37 5.59
C GLY A 19 -13.14 4.20 6.08
N LEU A 20 -12.52 3.10 6.53
CA LEU A 20 -13.22 1.96 7.11
C LEU A 20 -13.93 2.35 8.43
N ILE A 21 -13.24 3.10 9.30
CA ILE A 21 -13.81 3.61 10.55
C ILE A 21 -14.97 4.57 10.26
N ALA A 22 -14.81 5.49 9.31
CA ALA A 22 -15.84 6.45 8.94
C ALA A 22 -17.09 5.75 8.37
N VAL A 23 -16.91 4.82 7.43
CA VAL A 23 -18.01 4.01 6.87
C VAL A 23 -18.70 3.19 7.96
N THR A 24 -17.94 2.67 8.92
CA THR A 24 -18.53 1.93 10.06
C THR A 24 -19.33 2.85 10.98
N TYR A 25 -18.83 4.05 11.27
CA TYR A 25 -19.52 5.02 12.09
C TYR A 25 -20.84 5.48 11.47
N PHE A 26 -20.82 5.82 10.18
CA PHE A 26 -22.01 6.20 9.44
C PHE A 26 -22.98 5.03 9.23
N GLY A 27 -22.49 3.81 9.01
CA GLY A 27 -23.33 2.62 8.92
C GLY A 27 -24.11 2.33 10.20
N ILE A 28 -23.54 2.65 11.37
CA ILE A 28 -24.23 2.56 12.67
C ILE A 28 -25.27 3.68 12.84
N GLN A 29 -25.01 4.88 12.30
CA GLN A 29 -25.92 6.03 12.44
C GLN A 29 -27.10 6.02 11.46
N GLU A 30 -26.86 5.71 10.19
CA GLU A 30 -27.85 5.77 9.10
C GLU A 30 -28.43 4.40 8.70
N GLY A 31 -27.85 3.31 9.19
CA GLY A 31 -28.30 1.94 8.93
C GLY A 31 -27.48 1.22 7.86
N PHE A 32 -27.19 -0.06 8.12
CA PHE A 32 -26.31 -0.89 7.30
C PHE A 32 -26.88 -1.26 5.90
N ASP A 33 -28.15 -0.97 5.64
CA ASP A 33 -28.86 -1.43 4.44
C ASP A 33 -28.30 -0.82 3.14
N GLN A 34 -27.83 0.43 3.19
CA GLN A 34 -27.18 1.10 2.06
C GLN A 34 -25.66 1.25 2.26
N TRP A 35 -25.18 1.38 3.50
CA TRP A 35 -23.77 1.64 3.78
C TRP A 35 -22.87 0.42 3.63
N THR A 36 -23.41 -0.81 3.64
CA THR A 36 -22.64 -2.05 3.41
C THR A 36 -21.96 -2.08 2.05
N TYR A 37 -22.58 -1.52 0.99
CA TYR A 37 -21.95 -1.44 -0.33
C TYR A 37 -20.73 -0.50 -0.34
N TYR A 38 -20.76 0.54 0.49
CA TYR A 38 -19.65 1.49 0.63
C TYR A 38 -18.43 0.88 1.35
N TYR A 39 -18.55 -0.28 2.02
CA TYR A 39 -17.41 -1.00 2.58
C TYR A 39 -16.46 -1.59 1.53
N ILE A 40 -16.92 -1.78 0.29
CA ILE A 40 -16.05 -2.20 -0.81
C ILE A 40 -14.95 -1.17 -1.05
N PHE A 41 -15.22 0.12 -0.85
CA PHE A 41 -14.26 1.20 -1.10
C PHE A 41 -13.04 1.17 -0.16
N PRO A 42 -13.21 1.19 1.18
CA PRO A 42 -12.09 1.05 2.11
C PRO A 42 -11.47 -0.35 2.04
N GLY A 43 -12.25 -1.40 1.79
CA GLY A 43 -11.73 -2.75 1.56
C GLY A 43 -10.76 -2.81 0.36
N MET A 44 -11.15 -2.19 -0.76
CA MET A 44 -10.33 -2.11 -1.97
C MET A 44 -9.11 -1.21 -1.77
N ALA A 45 -9.23 -0.11 -1.00
CA ALA A 45 -8.11 0.76 -0.64
C ALA A 45 -7.06 0.02 0.22
N ILE A 46 -7.49 -0.79 1.19
CA ILE A 46 -6.60 -1.63 2.01
C ILE A 46 -5.94 -2.71 1.16
N LEU A 47 -6.69 -3.33 0.23
CA LEU A 47 -6.14 -4.31 -0.70
C LEU A 47 -5.08 -3.69 -1.62
N MET A 48 -5.34 -2.50 -2.16
CA MET A 48 -4.35 -1.72 -2.92
C MET A 48 -3.11 -1.40 -2.08
N TYR A 49 -3.28 -1.03 -0.81
CA TYR A 49 -2.16 -0.80 0.08
C TYR A 49 -1.27 -2.06 0.22
N PHE A 50 -1.88 -3.23 0.43
CA PHE A 50 -1.15 -4.49 0.52
C PHE A 50 -0.42 -4.84 -0.77
N MET A 51 -1.08 -4.65 -1.91
CA MET A 51 -0.52 -4.92 -3.23
C MET A 51 0.67 -4.01 -3.54
N ARG A 52 0.56 -2.72 -3.21
CA ARG A 52 1.62 -1.73 -3.38
C ARG A 52 2.80 -2.02 -2.44
N ARG A 53 2.53 -2.51 -1.23
CA ARG A 53 3.58 -2.98 -0.29
C ARG A 53 4.36 -4.15 -0.87
N TYR A 54 3.66 -5.12 -1.45
CA TYR A 54 4.28 -6.28 -2.08
C TYR A 54 5.14 -5.90 -3.28
N MET A 55 4.64 -5.02 -4.15
CA MET A 55 5.35 -4.56 -5.35
C MET A 55 6.65 -3.82 -5.01
N MET A 56 6.62 -2.96 -3.99
CA MET A 56 7.81 -2.25 -3.49
C MET A 56 8.88 -3.22 -2.96
N LYS A 57 8.46 -4.23 -2.19
CA LYS A 57 9.36 -5.24 -1.65
C LYS A 57 9.99 -6.10 -2.76
N ARG A 58 9.25 -6.37 -3.83
CA ARG A 58 9.76 -7.04 -5.04
C ARG A 58 10.76 -6.17 -5.81
N MET A 59 10.45 -4.88 -5.98
CA MET A 59 11.27 -3.94 -6.73
C MET A 59 12.63 -3.72 -6.07
N GLN A 60 12.66 -3.56 -4.74
CA GLN A 60 13.92 -3.44 -3.98
C GLN A 60 14.86 -4.62 -4.25
N LYS A 61 14.32 -5.84 -4.21
CA LYS A 61 15.09 -7.05 -4.49
C LYS A 61 15.66 -7.10 -5.92
N HIS A 62 14.94 -6.52 -6.89
CA HIS A 62 15.43 -6.42 -8.26
C HIS A 62 16.52 -5.36 -8.42
N MET A 63 16.39 -4.22 -7.74
CA MET A 63 17.39 -3.15 -7.78
C MET A 63 18.69 -3.57 -7.10
N GLU A 64 18.64 -4.25 -5.95
CA GLU A 64 19.83 -4.83 -5.29
C GLU A 64 20.59 -5.79 -6.22
N PHE A 65 19.86 -6.67 -6.93
CA PHE A 65 20.47 -7.61 -7.85
C PHE A 65 21.15 -6.93 -9.05
N LEU A 66 20.59 -5.82 -9.53
CA LEU A 66 21.19 -5.00 -10.59
C LEU A 66 22.45 -4.26 -10.10
N GLU A 67 22.40 -3.69 -8.89
CA GLU A 67 23.57 -3.04 -8.26
C GLU A 67 24.73 -4.01 -8.02
N GLU A 68 24.45 -5.23 -7.53
CA GLU A 68 25.48 -6.27 -7.38
C GLU A 68 26.08 -6.66 -8.73
N LYS A 69 25.25 -6.76 -9.78
CA LYS A 69 25.70 -7.11 -11.13
C LYS A 69 26.56 -6.00 -11.73
N GLU A 70 26.17 -4.73 -11.60
CA GLU A 70 26.99 -3.58 -12.03
C GLU A 70 28.33 -3.52 -11.29
N LYS A 71 28.34 -3.75 -9.96
CA LYS A 71 29.59 -3.80 -9.18
C LYS A 71 30.52 -4.93 -9.63
N ASN A 72 30.00 -6.11 -9.91
CA ASN A 72 30.81 -7.24 -10.38
C ASN A 72 31.34 -7.02 -11.80
N ASP A 73 30.55 -6.42 -12.69
CA ASP A 73 30.99 -6.11 -14.06
C ASP A 73 32.05 -4.99 -14.08
N ALA A 74 31.91 -3.99 -13.18
CA ALA A 74 32.88 -2.91 -13.01
C ALA A 74 34.19 -3.35 -12.31
N ALA A 75 34.14 -4.35 -11.43
CA ALA A 75 35.34 -4.90 -10.78
C ALA A 75 36.13 -5.88 -11.66
N ASN A 76 35.51 -6.35 -12.76
CA ASN A 76 36.11 -7.31 -13.69
C ASN A 76 36.62 -6.66 -14.99
N ARG A 77 36.60 -5.32 -15.07
CA ARG A 77 37.24 -4.49 -16.11
C ARG A 77 38.44 -3.76 -15.54
#